data_AF-A0A1Q7CXF5-F1
#
_entry.id   AF-A0A1Q7CXF5-F1
#
_cell.length_a   1.000
_cell.length_b   1.000
_cell.length_c   1.000
_cell.angle_alpha   90.00
_cell.angle_beta   90.00
_cell.angle_gamma   90.00
#
_symmetry.space_group_name_H-M   'P 1'
#
loop_
_entity.id
_entity.type
_entity.pdbx_description
1 polymer ?
#
loop_
_entity_poly.entity_id
_entity_poly.type
_entity_poly.pdbx_seq_one_letter_code
_entity_poly.pdbx_strand_id
1 'polypeptide(L)'
;MQLADLAIKDLRAVTDLIQDHITWMEEQNKSPGYIESTVTAIKSWLRHFDVEIKRRIKINESESTPTLEHERVPNESEISEIFNRTSLRTAIEMSLIAKAGLRPQVLGNHDGTDGLVIKDIADIVIEDGKAMCVATPPRITIRRTLSKARHQYFTFLTEGGTRKLLAYLNDRLARGEKIGPDSAVIAPDTSYKVYRGKNTGKKFLPTRRISQDVREAFRPRFRWRPYVLRAFFDTQLLMAESRGKIAHDFRVFFMGHKGSMEARYTTNKGVLPNALVKEMKSAFKRSQEFLDLEMKTDDQLEIQDHETGEVETTTAHQAIQIITKLDQAEKMISQGWRLVAILPGEKAVFENFGFRQDHV
;
A
#
# COMPACT_ATOMS: atom_id res chain seq x y z
N MET A 1 12.69 40.37 -6.47
CA MET A 1 13.29 41.21 -7.54
C MET A 1 14.80 41.25 -7.45
N GLN A 2 15.40 41.59 -6.30
CA GLN A 2 16.86 41.75 -6.13
C GLN A 2 17.75 40.67 -6.80
N LEU A 3 17.46 39.37 -6.64
CA LEU A 3 18.27 38.31 -7.27
C LEU A 3 18.14 38.29 -8.81
N ALA A 4 16.96 38.56 -9.35
CA ALA A 4 16.72 38.61 -10.79
C ALA A 4 17.37 39.87 -11.40
N ASP A 5 17.26 41.01 -10.73
CA ASP A 5 17.90 42.26 -11.16
C ASP A 5 19.43 42.12 -11.21
N LEU A 6 20.00 41.42 -10.23
CA LEU A 6 21.42 41.08 -10.24
C LEU A 6 21.76 40.13 -11.40
N ALA A 7 20.93 39.13 -11.67
CA ALA A 7 21.19 38.16 -12.72
C ALA A 7 21.12 38.77 -14.14
N ILE A 8 20.27 39.77 -14.34
CA ILE A 8 20.19 40.55 -15.59
C ILE A 8 21.46 41.36 -15.82
N LYS A 9 22.01 41.95 -14.75
CA LYS A 9 23.24 42.75 -14.80
C LYS A 9 24.51 41.89 -14.89
N ASP A 10 24.54 40.81 -14.11
CA ASP A 10 25.67 39.91 -13.98
C ASP A 10 25.19 38.47 -13.71
N LEU A 11 25.00 37.73 -14.80
CA LEU A 11 24.64 36.32 -14.76
C LEU A 11 25.69 35.45 -14.06
N ARG A 12 26.96 35.84 -14.12
CA ARG A 12 28.06 35.08 -13.53
C ARG A 12 27.99 35.17 -12.02
N ALA A 13 27.85 36.38 -11.47
CA ALA A 13 27.72 36.59 -10.03
C ALA A 13 26.57 35.77 -9.42
N VAL A 14 25.40 35.75 -10.07
CA VAL A 14 24.27 34.93 -9.59
C VAL A 14 24.53 33.44 -9.72
N THR A 15 25.21 33.00 -10.79
CA THR A 15 25.58 31.59 -10.93
C THR A 15 26.54 31.16 -9.82
N ASP A 16 27.53 32.00 -9.50
CA ASP A 16 28.50 31.75 -8.43
C ASP A 16 27.79 31.71 -7.07
N LEU A 17 26.88 32.66 -6.79
CA LEU A 17 26.05 32.65 -5.57
C LEU A 17 25.20 31.38 -5.42
N ILE A 18 24.66 30.84 -6.52
CA ILE A 18 23.91 29.57 -6.47
C ILE A 18 24.85 28.42 -6.10
N GLN A 19 26.07 28.39 -6.63
CA GLN A 19 27.06 27.36 -6.30
C GLN A 19 27.50 27.47 -4.84
N ASP A 20 27.80 28.67 -4.36
CA ASP A 20 28.16 28.91 -2.95
C ASP A 20 27.02 28.49 -2.01
N HIS A 21 25.77 28.74 -2.39
CA HIS A 21 24.62 28.31 -1.62
C HIS A 21 24.46 26.79 -1.59
N ILE A 22 24.78 26.10 -2.69
CA ILE A 22 24.80 24.63 -2.74
C ILE A 22 25.88 24.10 -1.80
N THR A 23 27.11 24.61 -1.90
CA THR A 23 28.21 24.24 -1.01
C THR A 23 27.84 24.44 0.46
N TRP A 24 27.25 25.59 0.79
CA TRP A 24 26.75 25.84 2.14
C TRP A 24 25.68 24.82 2.57
N MET A 25 24.72 24.45 1.72
CA MET A 25 23.73 23.44 2.07
C MET A 25 24.33 22.04 2.23
N GLU A 26 25.33 21.69 1.43
CA GLU A 26 26.09 20.44 1.55
C GLU A 26 26.85 20.40 2.88
N GLU A 27 27.54 21.48 3.27
CA GLU A 27 28.20 21.62 4.58
C GLU A 27 27.21 21.51 5.76
N GLN A 28 25.96 21.94 5.56
CA GLN A 28 24.88 21.78 6.55
C GLN A 28 24.22 20.38 6.51
N ASN A 29 24.80 19.42 5.78
CA ASN A 29 24.29 18.05 5.61
C ASN A 29 22.82 18.00 5.17
N LYS A 30 22.39 18.95 4.32
CA LYS A 30 21.05 18.89 3.71
C LYS A 30 21.01 17.76 2.68
N SER A 31 19.84 17.10 2.54
CA SER A 31 19.72 16.01 1.58
C SER A 31 19.89 16.52 0.14
N PRO A 32 20.52 15.74 -0.76
CA PRO A 32 20.73 16.17 -2.15
C PRO A 32 19.44 16.58 -2.87
N GLY A 33 18.35 15.83 -2.69
CA GLY A 33 17.04 16.19 -3.25
C GLY A 33 16.43 17.49 -2.69
N TYR A 34 16.76 17.88 -1.46
CA TYR A 34 16.35 19.19 -0.92
C TYR A 34 17.11 20.33 -1.59
N ILE A 35 18.42 20.14 -1.78
CA ILE A 35 19.28 21.09 -2.49
C ILE A 35 18.80 21.23 -3.94
N GLU A 36 18.54 20.13 -4.63
CA GLU A 36 18.03 20.11 -6.00
C GLU A 36 16.69 20.85 -6.12
N SER A 37 15.76 20.60 -5.20
CA SER A 37 14.46 21.29 -5.18
C SER A 37 14.62 22.80 -5.00
N THR A 38 15.54 23.21 -4.11
CA THR A 38 15.87 24.62 -3.87
C THR A 38 16.45 25.27 -5.14
N VAL A 39 17.44 24.64 -5.77
CA VAL A 39 18.07 25.13 -7.01
C VAL A 39 17.06 25.20 -8.15
N THR A 40 16.17 24.21 -8.26
CA THR A 40 15.10 24.18 -9.25
C THR A 40 14.14 25.36 -9.08
N ALA A 41 13.77 25.70 -7.83
CA ALA A 41 12.94 26.86 -7.54
C ALA A 41 13.64 28.17 -7.96
N ILE A 42 14.94 28.31 -7.65
CA ILE A 42 15.73 29.48 -8.06
C ILE A 42 15.79 29.59 -9.59
N LYS A 43 16.13 28.51 -10.30
CA LYS A 43 16.17 28.49 -11.76
C LYS A 43 14.82 28.82 -12.38
N SER A 44 13.73 28.27 -11.83
CA SER A 44 12.37 28.56 -12.27
C SER A 44 12.01 30.03 -12.08
N TRP A 45 12.42 30.63 -10.96
CA TRP A 45 12.21 32.06 -10.69
C TRP A 45 13.01 32.93 -11.67
N LEU A 46 14.29 32.63 -11.91
CA LEU A 46 15.11 33.39 -12.86
C LEU A 46 14.56 33.29 -14.29
N ARG A 47 14.09 32.11 -14.71
CA ARG A 47 13.47 31.90 -16.01
C ARG A 47 12.21 32.76 -16.21
N HIS A 48 11.47 33.09 -15.15
CA HIS A 48 10.32 34.01 -15.24
C HIS A 48 10.73 35.42 -15.68
N PHE A 49 11.99 35.82 -15.48
CA PHE A 49 12.56 37.09 -15.92
C PHE A 49 13.45 36.91 -17.16
N ASP A 50 13.23 35.85 -17.94
CA ASP A 50 14.01 35.52 -19.14
C ASP A 50 15.52 35.31 -18.89
N VAL A 51 15.90 35.01 -17.65
CA VAL A 51 17.29 34.70 -17.27
C VAL A 51 17.48 33.19 -17.19
N GLU A 52 18.37 32.65 -18.03
CA GLU A 52 18.73 31.24 -18.02
C GLU A 52 20.17 30.99 -17.56
N ILE A 53 20.32 30.16 -16.52
CA ILE A 53 21.62 29.71 -16.03
C ILE A 53 22.20 28.68 -17.00
N LYS A 54 23.18 29.09 -17.80
CA LYS A 54 23.86 28.22 -18.79
C LYS A 54 24.87 27.26 -18.16
N ARG A 55 25.47 27.62 -17.02
CA ARG A 55 26.49 26.79 -16.37
C ARG A 55 25.83 25.52 -15.81
N ARG A 56 26.46 24.38 -16.06
CA ARG A 56 26.07 23.13 -15.43
C ARG A 56 26.39 23.20 -13.94
N ILE A 57 25.34 23.23 -13.12
CA ILE A 57 25.43 23.13 -11.67
C ILE A 57 25.41 21.65 -11.30
N LYS A 58 26.42 21.20 -10.57
CA LYS A 58 26.49 19.84 -10.00
C LYS A 58 26.09 19.91 -8.53
N ILE A 59 25.37 18.90 -8.08
CA ILE A 59 25.02 18.69 -6.68
C ILE A 59 25.59 17.31 -6.34
N ASN A 60 26.31 17.21 -5.22
CA ASN A 60 26.89 15.94 -4.81
C ASN A 60 25.79 14.93 -4.51
N GLU A 61 25.97 13.70 -5.01
CA GLU A 61 25.03 12.59 -4.81
C GLU A 61 23.57 12.94 -5.15
N SER A 62 23.32 13.71 -6.21
CA SER A 62 21.95 14.15 -6.57
C SER A 62 20.94 13.01 -6.76
N GLU A 63 21.42 11.82 -7.14
CA GLU A 63 20.61 10.61 -7.30
C GLU A 63 20.44 9.80 -6.01
N SER A 64 21.10 10.18 -4.91
CA SER A 64 20.97 9.46 -3.65
C SER A 64 19.59 9.73 -3.03
N THR A 65 18.98 8.66 -2.53
CA THR A 65 17.72 8.71 -1.80
C THR A 65 17.92 8.17 -0.38
N PRO A 66 18.55 8.93 0.53
CA PRO A 66 18.92 8.46 1.87
C PRO A 66 17.72 7.96 2.68
N THR A 67 16.52 8.46 2.34
CA THR A 67 15.28 8.07 3.02
C THR A 67 14.72 6.73 2.58
N LEU A 68 15.16 6.19 1.44
CA LEU A 68 14.69 4.93 0.85
C LEU A 68 15.71 3.79 0.99
N GLU A 69 16.99 4.11 1.20
CA GLU A 69 18.10 3.15 1.20
C GLU A 69 17.90 1.95 2.16
N HIS A 70 17.21 2.17 3.28
CA HIS A 70 16.89 1.13 4.26
C HIS A 70 15.38 0.93 4.45
N GLU A 71 14.53 1.49 3.56
CA GLU A 71 13.09 1.30 3.63
C GLU A 71 12.73 -0.07 3.05
N ARG A 72 12.16 -0.95 3.89
CA ARG A 72 11.55 -2.20 3.44
C ARG A 72 10.04 -2.16 3.58
N VAL A 73 9.36 -2.97 2.79
CA VAL A 73 7.91 -3.17 2.92
C VAL A 73 7.61 -4.07 4.13
N PRO A 74 6.42 -3.95 4.74
CA PRO A 74 6.03 -4.82 5.85
C PRO A 74 5.83 -6.26 5.37
N ASN A 75 6.11 -7.23 6.24
CA ASN A 75 5.75 -8.63 5.99
C ASN A 75 4.32 -8.95 6.49
N GLU A 76 3.90 -10.20 6.37
CA GLU A 76 2.57 -10.69 6.76
C GLU A 76 2.24 -10.42 8.24
N SER A 77 3.10 -10.85 9.16
CA SER A 77 2.86 -10.70 10.61
C SER A 77 2.81 -9.24 11.03
N GLU A 78 3.64 -8.38 10.43
CA GLU A 78 3.65 -6.95 10.68
C GLU A 78 2.41 -6.24 10.13
N ILE A 79 1.96 -6.59 8.92
CA ILE A 79 0.70 -6.06 8.37
C ILE A 79 -0.48 -6.47 9.24
N SER A 80 -0.53 -7.74 9.66
CA SER A 80 -1.58 -8.25 10.55
C SER A 80 -1.59 -7.51 11.89
N GLU A 81 -0.41 -7.36 12.53
CA GLU A 81 -0.25 -6.61 13.78
C GLU A 81 -0.79 -5.17 13.64
N ILE A 82 -0.41 -4.47 12.57
CA ILE A 82 -0.81 -3.07 12.39
C ILE A 82 -2.32 -2.97 12.17
N PHE A 83 -2.93 -3.84 11.36
CA PHE A 83 -4.38 -3.80 11.17
C PHE A 83 -5.14 -4.10 12.46
N ASN A 84 -4.67 -5.05 13.27
CA ASN A 84 -5.34 -5.46 14.51
C ASN A 84 -5.43 -4.35 15.58
N ARG A 85 -4.54 -3.34 15.53
CA ARG A 85 -4.56 -2.21 16.47
C ARG A 85 -5.21 -0.93 15.93
N THR A 86 -5.64 -0.92 14.67
CA THR A 86 -6.16 0.29 14.04
C THR A 86 -7.65 0.51 14.29
N SER A 87 -8.06 1.78 14.34
CA SER A 87 -9.47 2.15 14.27
C SER A 87 -10.07 1.78 12.91
N LEU A 88 -11.40 1.65 12.79
CA LEU A 88 -12.05 1.37 11.50
C LEU A 88 -11.66 2.37 10.41
N ARG A 89 -11.57 3.67 10.73
CA ARG A 89 -11.14 4.71 9.79
C ARG A 89 -9.70 4.50 9.34
N THR A 90 -8.79 4.31 10.27
CA THR A 90 -7.36 4.12 9.95
C THR A 90 -7.13 2.81 9.19
N ALA A 91 -7.87 1.76 9.52
CA ALA A 91 -7.82 0.49 8.81
C ALA A 91 -8.20 0.67 7.33
N ILE A 92 -9.28 1.39 7.01
CA ILE A 92 -9.64 1.64 5.62
C ILE A 92 -8.68 2.62 4.91
N GLU A 93 -8.17 3.64 5.60
CA GLU A 93 -7.13 4.52 5.04
C GLU A 93 -5.91 3.71 4.60
N MET A 94 -5.44 2.82 5.47
CA MET A 94 -4.36 1.90 5.19
C MET A 94 -4.70 0.94 4.06
N SER A 95 -5.89 0.33 4.05
CA SER A 95 -6.30 -0.61 3.00
C SER A 95 -6.39 0.05 1.63
N LEU A 96 -6.92 1.27 1.52
CA LEU A 96 -6.97 1.97 0.25
C LEU A 96 -5.56 2.28 -0.30
N ILE A 97 -4.57 2.48 0.57
CA ILE A 97 -3.17 2.68 0.15
C ILE A 97 -2.50 1.34 -0.17
N ALA A 98 -2.57 0.37 0.75
CA ALA A 98 -1.83 -0.89 0.71
C ALA A 98 -2.44 -1.95 -0.22
N LYS A 99 -3.75 -1.90 -0.42
CA LYS A 99 -4.52 -2.93 -1.12
C LYS A 99 -5.17 -2.43 -2.41
N ALA A 100 -5.17 -1.12 -2.64
CA ALA A 100 -5.61 -0.54 -3.92
C ALA A 100 -4.54 0.36 -4.57
N GLY A 101 -3.40 0.57 -3.92
CA GLY A 101 -2.33 1.39 -4.47
C GLY A 101 -2.73 2.85 -4.65
N LEU A 102 -3.57 3.42 -3.76
CA LEU A 102 -3.91 4.84 -3.79
C LEU A 102 -2.81 5.71 -3.15
N ARG A 103 -2.70 6.96 -3.57
CA ARG A 103 -1.90 7.95 -2.84
C ARG A 103 -2.73 8.49 -1.68
N PRO A 104 -2.13 8.85 -0.52
CA PRO A 104 -2.87 9.49 0.56
C PRO A 104 -3.69 10.71 0.10
N GLN A 105 -3.16 11.49 -0.85
CA GLN A 105 -3.85 12.65 -1.46
C GLN A 105 -5.14 12.31 -2.22
N VAL A 106 -5.31 11.06 -2.67
CA VAL A 106 -6.54 10.62 -3.34
C VAL A 106 -7.66 10.50 -2.31
N LEU A 107 -7.35 10.08 -1.09
CA LEU A 107 -8.34 9.94 -0.01
C LEU A 107 -8.88 11.30 0.45
N GLY A 108 -7.98 12.27 0.54
CA GLY A 108 -8.31 13.68 0.70
C GLY A 108 -7.08 14.52 0.38
N ASN A 109 -7.25 15.58 -0.40
CA ASN A 109 -6.16 16.41 -0.89
C ASN A 109 -5.57 17.29 0.23
N HIS A 110 -4.52 18.06 -0.10
CA HIS A 110 -3.70 18.76 0.90
C HIS A 110 -4.48 19.74 1.78
N ASP A 111 -5.53 20.36 1.23
CA ASP A 111 -6.38 21.32 1.93
C ASP A 111 -7.76 20.75 2.27
N GLY A 112 -8.07 19.49 1.94
CA GLY A 112 -9.35 18.84 2.22
C GLY A 112 -10.53 19.39 1.40
N THR A 113 -10.27 20.00 0.25
CA THR A 113 -11.30 20.51 -0.69
C THR A 113 -11.84 19.44 -1.63
N ASP A 114 -11.04 18.42 -1.94
CA ASP A 114 -11.42 17.27 -2.78
C ASP A 114 -10.84 15.97 -2.20
N GLY A 115 -11.43 14.83 -2.55
CA GLY A 115 -11.02 13.51 -2.07
C GLY A 115 -11.94 12.41 -2.60
N LEU A 116 -11.62 11.15 -2.30
CA LEU A 116 -12.39 10.01 -2.80
C LEU A 116 -13.83 10.04 -2.27
N VAL A 117 -14.81 9.88 -3.16
CA VAL A 117 -16.25 9.85 -2.81
C VAL A 117 -16.89 8.51 -3.14
N ILE A 118 -18.06 8.20 -2.56
CA ILE A 118 -18.71 6.89 -2.74
C ILE A 118 -18.92 6.54 -4.22
N LYS A 119 -19.37 7.49 -5.05
CA LYS A 119 -19.58 7.27 -6.49
C LYS A 119 -18.31 6.95 -7.28
N ASP A 120 -17.12 7.23 -6.72
CA ASP A 120 -15.85 6.83 -7.33
C ASP A 120 -15.64 5.30 -7.21
N ILE A 121 -16.39 4.62 -6.32
CA ILE A 121 -16.40 3.16 -6.11
C ILE A 121 -17.76 2.59 -6.54
N ALA A 122 -17.96 2.42 -7.85
CA ALA A 122 -19.26 2.08 -8.45
C ALA A 122 -19.87 0.77 -7.93
N ASP A 123 -19.04 -0.16 -7.46
CA ASP A 123 -19.48 -1.47 -6.97
C ASP A 123 -19.93 -1.44 -5.49
N ILE A 124 -19.91 -0.27 -4.83
CA ILE A 124 -20.41 -0.09 -3.45
C ILE A 124 -21.76 0.61 -3.48
N VAL A 125 -22.78 -0.07 -2.98
CA VAL A 125 -24.16 0.43 -2.88
C VAL A 125 -24.59 0.53 -1.42
N ILE A 126 -25.53 1.42 -1.15
CA ILE A 126 -26.15 1.56 0.17
C ILE A 126 -27.63 1.23 -0.01
N GLU A 127 -28.05 0.10 0.56
CA GLU A 127 -29.44 -0.36 0.53
C GLU A 127 -29.87 -0.62 1.98
N ASP A 128 -31.07 -0.18 2.34
CA ASP A 128 -31.66 -0.35 3.68
C ASP A 128 -30.73 0.03 4.84
N GLY A 129 -29.97 1.11 4.67
CA GLY A 129 -29.04 1.61 5.70
C GLY A 129 -27.78 0.76 5.87
N LYS A 130 -27.46 -0.11 4.89
CA LYS A 130 -26.27 -0.96 4.90
C LYS A 130 -25.47 -0.80 3.61
N ALA A 131 -24.16 -0.62 3.75
CA ALA A 131 -23.21 -0.64 2.65
C ALA A 131 -22.93 -2.10 2.23
N MET A 132 -22.99 -2.37 0.93
CA MET A 132 -22.76 -3.67 0.32
C MET A 132 -21.89 -3.55 -0.94
N CYS A 133 -21.15 -4.60 -1.27
CA CYS A 133 -20.37 -4.69 -2.50
C CYS A 133 -21.10 -5.61 -3.49
N VAL A 134 -21.49 -5.07 -4.65
CA VAL A 134 -22.24 -5.82 -5.68
C VAL A 134 -21.32 -6.54 -6.68
N ALA A 135 -20.04 -6.19 -6.74
CA ALA A 135 -19.07 -6.88 -7.58
C ALA A 135 -17.64 -6.85 -7.02
N THR A 136 -17.03 -8.03 -6.89
CA THR A 136 -15.68 -8.18 -6.31
C THR A 136 -14.65 -8.56 -7.38
N PRO A 137 -13.42 -8.01 -7.36
CA PRO A 137 -13.02 -6.86 -6.53
C PRO A 137 -13.69 -5.56 -7.02
N PRO A 138 -14.09 -4.64 -6.11
CA PRO A 138 -14.73 -3.40 -6.51
C PRO A 138 -13.72 -2.47 -7.18
N ARG A 139 -14.16 -1.80 -8.24
CA ARG A 139 -13.38 -0.82 -9.00
C ARG A 139 -13.42 0.54 -8.31
N ILE A 140 -12.25 1.14 -8.16
CA ILE A 140 -12.07 2.52 -7.69
C ILE A 140 -11.59 3.39 -8.84
N THR A 141 -12.34 4.42 -9.18
CA THR A 141 -11.97 5.39 -10.23
C THR A 141 -11.29 6.61 -9.60
N ILE A 142 -10.06 6.92 -10.05
CA ILE A 142 -9.32 8.09 -9.57
C ILE A 142 -9.52 9.21 -10.57
N ARG A 143 -10.26 10.25 -10.16
CA ARG A 143 -10.55 11.44 -10.97
C ARG A 143 -9.27 12.19 -11.35
N ARG A 144 -9.31 12.88 -12.50
CA ARG A 144 -8.19 13.69 -13.02
C ARG A 144 -7.66 14.70 -12.00
N THR A 145 -8.52 15.28 -11.17
CA THR A 145 -8.18 16.27 -10.13
C THR A 145 -7.35 15.68 -8.99
N LEU A 146 -7.49 14.38 -8.72
CA LEU A 146 -6.79 13.66 -7.65
C LEU A 146 -5.54 12.92 -8.14
N SER A 147 -5.35 12.83 -9.46
CA SER A 147 -4.19 12.17 -10.07
C SER A 147 -3.00 13.13 -10.20
N LYS A 148 -1.85 12.76 -9.61
CA LYS A 148 -0.58 13.51 -9.79
C LYS A 148 -0.19 13.62 -11.26
N ALA A 149 -0.50 12.59 -12.06
CA ALA A 149 -0.19 12.54 -13.48
C ALA A 149 -1.24 13.26 -14.36
N ARG A 150 -2.23 13.91 -13.73
CA ARG A 150 -3.28 14.71 -14.36
C ARG A 150 -4.08 13.97 -15.45
N HIS A 151 -4.30 12.67 -15.25
CA HIS A 151 -5.20 11.84 -16.06
C HIS A 151 -6.05 10.95 -15.14
N GLN A 152 -7.23 10.56 -15.61
CA GLN A 152 -8.08 9.61 -14.92
C GLN A 152 -7.57 8.18 -15.13
N TYR A 153 -7.58 7.38 -14.08
CA TYR A 153 -7.30 5.94 -14.14
C TYR A 153 -8.18 5.21 -13.13
N PHE A 154 -8.09 3.89 -13.06
CA PHE A 154 -8.77 3.12 -12.03
C PHE A 154 -7.84 2.05 -11.45
N THR A 155 -8.22 1.56 -10.29
CA THR A 155 -7.63 0.41 -9.62
C THR A 155 -8.76 -0.44 -9.05
N PHE A 156 -8.42 -1.52 -8.36
CA PHE A 156 -9.37 -2.34 -7.63
C PHE A 156 -8.98 -2.40 -6.16
N LEU A 157 -9.94 -2.71 -5.29
CA LEU A 157 -9.68 -2.99 -3.88
C LEU A 157 -9.75 -4.49 -3.64
N THR A 158 -8.82 -5.03 -2.88
CA THR A 158 -8.85 -6.45 -2.51
C THR A 158 -10.08 -6.80 -1.67
N GLU A 159 -10.36 -8.08 -1.52
CA GLU A 159 -11.42 -8.57 -0.65
C GLU A 159 -11.20 -8.14 0.81
N GLY A 160 -9.98 -8.28 1.34
CA GLY A 160 -9.63 -7.83 2.68
C GLY A 160 -9.79 -6.33 2.88
N GLY A 161 -9.43 -5.53 1.87
CA GLY A 161 -9.69 -4.10 1.85
C GLY A 161 -11.18 -3.76 1.76
N THR A 162 -11.93 -4.53 0.97
CA THR A 162 -13.39 -4.37 0.81
C THR A 162 -14.12 -4.65 2.11
N ARG A 163 -13.75 -5.70 2.85
CA ARG A 163 -14.31 -5.98 4.18
C ARG A 163 -14.10 -4.81 5.14
N LYS A 164 -12.91 -4.21 5.16
CA LYS A 164 -12.59 -3.04 5.98
C LYS A 164 -13.37 -1.79 5.54
N LEU A 165 -13.56 -1.60 4.23
CA LEU A 165 -14.39 -0.51 3.69
C LEU A 165 -15.84 -0.64 4.16
N LEU A 166 -16.44 -1.82 3.98
CA LEU A 166 -17.82 -2.07 4.38
C LEU A 166 -18.00 -1.93 5.90
N ALA A 167 -17.06 -2.44 6.71
CA ALA A 167 -17.11 -2.28 8.16
C ALA A 167 -17.12 -0.79 8.57
N TYR A 168 -16.25 0.02 7.97
CA TYR A 168 -16.19 1.45 8.25
C TYR A 168 -17.45 2.21 7.80
N LEU A 169 -17.96 1.94 6.58
CA LEU A 169 -19.19 2.58 6.10
C LEU A 169 -20.42 2.18 6.92
N ASN A 170 -20.51 0.92 7.34
CA ASN A 170 -21.60 0.45 8.18
C ASN A 170 -21.55 1.02 9.60
N ASP A 171 -20.36 1.20 10.20
CA ASP A 171 -20.22 1.93 11.47
C ASP A 171 -20.70 3.38 11.36
N ARG A 172 -20.37 4.06 10.24
CA ARG A 172 -20.87 5.42 9.97
C ARG A 172 -22.39 5.48 9.83
N LEU A 173 -22.98 4.54 9.09
CA LEU A 173 -24.44 4.41 8.93
C LEU A 173 -25.12 4.12 10.27
N ALA A 174 -24.55 3.22 11.09
CA ALA A 174 -25.04 2.88 12.42
C ALA A 174 -25.01 4.08 13.39
N ARG A 175 -24.06 5.00 13.21
CA ARG A 175 -24.02 6.29 13.93
C ARG A 175 -25.00 7.34 13.39
N GLY A 176 -25.84 6.98 12.42
CA GLY A 176 -26.85 7.84 11.82
C GLY A 176 -26.31 8.79 10.74
N GLU A 177 -25.09 8.58 10.24
CA GLU A 177 -24.57 9.40 9.14
C GLU A 177 -25.32 9.08 7.84
N LYS A 178 -25.82 10.12 7.15
CA LYS A 178 -26.40 9.98 5.82
C LYS A 178 -25.29 9.92 4.77
N ILE A 179 -25.05 8.72 4.23
CA ILE A 179 -24.05 8.51 3.19
C ILE A 179 -24.75 8.43 1.83
N GLY A 180 -24.34 9.29 0.89
CA GLY A 180 -24.82 9.30 -0.49
C GLY A 180 -23.67 9.25 -1.50
N PRO A 181 -23.97 9.32 -2.81
CA PRO A 181 -22.96 9.17 -3.87
C PRO A 181 -21.79 10.15 -3.76
N ASP A 182 -22.05 11.39 -3.33
CA ASP A 182 -21.00 12.38 -3.17
C ASP A 182 -20.29 12.28 -1.82
N SER A 183 -20.78 11.54 -0.82
CA SER A 183 -20.17 11.51 0.51
C SER A 183 -18.69 11.07 0.45
N ALA A 184 -17.85 11.64 1.31
CA ALA A 184 -16.45 11.25 1.37
C ALA A 184 -16.34 9.78 1.79
N VAL A 185 -15.48 9.02 1.11
CA VAL A 185 -15.12 7.67 1.52
C VAL A 185 -14.48 7.74 2.89
N ILE A 186 -13.47 8.60 3.07
CA ILE A 186 -12.85 8.88 4.38
C ILE A 186 -13.35 10.22 4.90
N ALA A 187 -14.22 10.19 5.90
CA ALA A 187 -14.87 11.37 6.45
C ALA A 187 -14.23 11.80 7.78
N PRO A 188 -14.19 13.12 8.07
CA PRO A 188 -13.95 13.62 9.43
C PRO A 188 -15.02 13.09 10.38
N ASP A 189 -14.65 12.87 11.64
CA ASP A 189 -15.61 12.44 12.65
C ASP A 189 -16.70 13.52 12.86
N THR A 190 -17.97 13.10 12.80
CA THR A 190 -19.13 13.97 12.98
C THR A 190 -19.35 14.35 14.45
N SER A 191 -18.89 13.52 15.39
CA SER A 191 -19.04 13.72 16.83
C SER A 191 -18.06 14.75 17.40
N TYR A 192 -16.86 14.85 16.84
CA TYR A 192 -15.82 15.79 17.31
C TYR A 192 -15.72 17.03 16.41
N LYS A 193 -16.71 17.94 16.52
CA LYS A 193 -16.67 19.23 15.80
C LYS A 193 -15.57 20.18 16.30
N VAL A 194 -15.14 20.02 17.55
CA VAL A 194 -14.39 21.05 18.32
C VAL A 194 -12.94 21.26 17.86
N TYR A 195 -12.35 20.36 17.06
CA TYR A 195 -10.90 20.40 16.76
C TYR A 195 -10.57 20.44 15.26
N ARG A 196 -11.39 21.10 14.43
CA ARG A 196 -11.13 21.20 12.98
C ARG A 196 -10.56 22.53 12.50
N GLY A 197 -10.59 23.59 13.32
CA GLY A 197 -10.00 24.90 12.98
C GLY A 197 -10.42 25.37 11.58
N LYS A 198 -9.44 25.73 10.73
CA LYS A 198 -9.67 26.13 9.32
C LYS A 198 -10.26 25.05 8.39
N ASN A 199 -10.39 23.82 8.87
CA ASN A 199 -10.99 22.70 8.14
C ASN A 199 -12.40 22.38 8.65
N THR A 200 -12.96 23.20 9.55
CA THR A 200 -14.36 23.08 9.97
C THR A 200 -15.28 23.21 8.76
N GLY A 201 -16.27 22.33 8.66
CA GLY A 201 -17.19 22.28 7.53
C GLY A 201 -16.63 21.60 6.28
N LYS A 202 -15.33 21.32 6.20
CA LYS A 202 -14.77 20.54 5.08
C LYS A 202 -15.23 19.09 5.15
N LYS A 203 -15.49 18.56 3.97
CA LYS A 203 -16.03 17.22 3.74
C LYS A 203 -14.97 16.13 3.84
N PHE A 204 -13.73 16.44 3.47
CA PHE A 204 -12.63 15.48 3.41
C PHE A 204 -11.61 15.75 4.52
N LEU A 205 -10.96 14.69 5.00
CA LEU A 205 -9.76 14.83 5.82
C LEU A 205 -8.59 15.30 4.95
N PRO A 206 -7.83 16.34 5.36
CA PRO A 206 -6.65 16.73 4.61
C PRO A 206 -5.59 15.62 4.62
N THR A 207 -4.79 15.52 3.55
CA THR A 207 -3.69 14.52 3.42
C THR A 207 -2.82 14.42 4.68
N ARG A 208 -2.54 15.56 5.32
CA ARG A 208 -1.71 15.63 6.53
C ARG A 208 -2.31 14.82 7.68
N ARG A 209 -3.63 14.85 7.85
CA ARG A 209 -4.32 14.12 8.92
C ARG A 209 -4.36 12.63 8.62
N ILE A 210 -4.68 12.24 7.39
CA ILE A 210 -4.63 10.84 6.93
C ILE A 210 -3.22 10.25 7.12
N SER A 211 -2.20 11.01 6.73
CA SER A 211 -0.79 10.62 6.93
C SER A 211 -0.40 10.56 8.41
N GLN A 212 -1.09 11.29 9.28
CA GLN A 212 -0.88 11.23 10.73
C GLN A 212 -1.53 9.98 11.31
N ASP A 213 -2.78 9.69 10.98
CA ASP A 213 -3.51 8.49 11.42
C ASP A 213 -2.71 7.23 11.05
N VAL A 214 -2.24 7.11 9.80
CA VAL A 214 -1.38 5.98 9.35
C VAL A 214 -0.04 5.94 10.09
N ARG A 215 0.59 7.09 10.37
CA ARG A 215 1.86 7.12 11.10
C ARG A 215 1.68 6.67 12.55
N GLU A 216 0.62 7.12 13.20
CA GLU A 216 0.27 6.72 14.57
C GLU A 216 0.03 5.21 14.62
N ALA A 217 -0.64 4.63 13.61
CA ALA A 217 -0.81 3.19 13.49
C ALA A 217 0.51 2.40 13.36
N PHE A 218 1.62 3.01 12.90
CA PHE A 218 2.92 2.35 12.87
C PHE A 218 3.69 2.45 14.18
N ARG A 219 3.43 3.49 14.96
CA ARG A 219 4.18 3.79 16.19
C ARG A 219 3.67 2.96 17.38
N PRO A 220 4.52 2.75 18.40
CA PRO A 220 5.94 3.12 18.48
C PRO A 220 6.88 2.15 17.75
N ARG A 221 6.42 0.93 17.44
CA ARG A 221 7.25 -0.18 16.96
C ARG A 221 7.95 0.11 15.62
N PHE A 222 7.20 0.57 14.62
CA PHE A 222 7.73 0.77 13.28
C PHE A 222 7.99 2.24 13.02
N ARG A 223 9.20 2.57 12.54
CA ARG A 223 9.58 3.95 12.20
C ARG A 223 9.20 4.39 10.78
N TRP A 224 8.44 3.57 10.05
CA TRP A 224 8.06 3.79 8.64
C TRP A 224 7.25 5.06 8.39
N ARG A 225 7.26 5.47 7.11
CA ARG A 225 6.42 6.53 6.56
C ARG A 225 5.13 5.92 5.99
N PRO A 226 4.02 6.68 5.92
CA PRO A 226 2.77 6.21 5.29
C PRO A 226 2.93 5.65 3.86
N TYR A 227 3.90 6.15 3.09
CA TYR A 227 4.18 5.69 1.73
C TYR A 227 4.70 4.25 1.65
N VAL A 228 5.18 3.67 2.75
CA VAL A 228 5.60 2.26 2.80
C VAL A 228 4.48 1.31 2.39
N LEU A 229 3.22 1.65 2.65
CA LEU A 229 2.06 0.85 2.25
C LEU A 229 1.83 0.88 0.73
N ARG A 230 2.11 2.02 0.10
CA ARG A 230 2.03 2.13 -1.36
C ARG A 230 3.18 1.35 -2.01
N ALA A 231 4.37 1.40 -1.41
CA ALA A 231 5.50 0.58 -1.83
C ALA A 231 5.18 -0.91 -1.67
N PHE A 232 4.57 -1.31 -0.55
CA PHE A 232 4.07 -2.67 -0.34
C PHE A 232 3.17 -3.12 -1.50
N PHE A 233 2.15 -2.34 -1.85
CA PHE A 233 1.27 -2.66 -2.98
C PHE A 233 2.05 -2.92 -4.29
N ASP A 234 3.00 -2.04 -4.63
CA ASP A 234 3.79 -2.15 -5.86
C ASP A 234 4.73 -3.38 -5.82
N THR A 235 5.41 -3.60 -4.70
CA THR A 235 6.29 -4.77 -4.49
C THR A 235 5.50 -6.08 -4.56
N GLN A 236 4.32 -6.15 -3.94
CA GLN A 236 3.49 -7.35 -4.00
C GLN A 236 2.96 -7.63 -5.41
N LEU A 237 2.59 -6.59 -6.18
CA LEU A 237 2.23 -6.77 -7.58
C LEU A 237 3.42 -7.08 -8.48
N LEU A 238 4.63 -6.63 -8.15
CA LEU A 238 5.87 -7.07 -8.81
C LEU A 238 6.12 -8.57 -8.59
N MET A 239 5.89 -9.08 -7.38
CA MET A 239 5.96 -10.53 -7.13
C MET A 239 4.85 -11.30 -7.87
N ALA A 240 3.65 -10.73 -7.99
CA ALA A 240 2.59 -11.34 -8.77
C ALA A 240 2.90 -11.35 -10.29
N GLU A 241 3.58 -10.31 -10.79
CA GLU A 241 4.05 -10.22 -12.18
C GLU A 241 5.11 -11.29 -12.47
N SER A 242 6.10 -11.47 -11.59
CA SER A 242 7.12 -12.51 -11.79
C SER A 242 6.55 -13.93 -11.78
N ARG A 243 5.38 -14.12 -11.16
CA ARG A 243 4.61 -15.38 -11.18
C ARG A 243 3.55 -15.43 -12.30
N GLY A 244 3.60 -14.51 -13.26
CA GLY A 244 2.71 -14.50 -14.43
C GLY A 244 1.24 -14.18 -14.15
N LYS A 245 0.90 -13.65 -12.96
CA LYS A 245 -0.51 -13.41 -12.57
C LYS A 245 -1.06 -12.10 -13.13
N ILE A 246 -0.19 -11.11 -13.33
CA ILE A 246 -0.51 -9.76 -13.80
C ILE A 246 0.57 -9.26 -14.77
N ALA A 247 0.16 -8.52 -15.80
CA ALA A 247 1.09 -7.89 -16.73
C ALA A 247 1.70 -6.61 -16.15
N HIS A 248 2.92 -6.28 -16.57
CA HIS A 248 3.63 -5.06 -16.20
C HIS A 248 2.79 -3.79 -16.35
N ASP A 249 2.17 -3.61 -17.52
CA ASP A 249 1.37 -2.44 -17.84
C ASP A 249 0.15 -2.29 -16.93
N PHE A 250 -0.40 -3.39 -16.41
CA PHE A 250 -1.52 -3.34 -15.48
C PHE A 250 -1.06 -2.85 -14.10
N ARG A 251 0.08 -3.35 -13.59
CA ARG A 251 0.69 -2.84 -12.35
C ARG A 251 0.98 -1.35 -12.46
N VAL A 252 1.64 -0.93 -13.54
CA VAL A 252 1.99 0.48 -13.81
C VAL A 252 0.72 1.34 -13.89
N PHE A 253 -0.33 0.86 -14.54
CA PHE A 253 -1.62 1.54 -14.61
C PHE A 253 -2.30 1.68 -13.25
N PHE A 254 -2.35 0.62 -12.43
CA PHE A 254 -2.93 0.67 -11.08
C PHE A 254 -2.19 1.63 -10.16
N MET A 255 -0.89 1.83 -10.40
CA MET A 255 -0.08 2.86 -9.74
C MET A 255 -0.35 4.29 -10.24
N GLY A 256 -1.23 4.48 -11.23
CA GLY A 256 -1.56 5.79 -11.81
C GLY A 256 -0.36 6.43 -12.52
N HIS A 257 0.57 5.60 -12.99
CA HIS A 257 1.72 6.04 -13.77
C HIS A 257 1.29 6.13 -15.24
N LYS A 258 1.90 7.06 -15.98
CA LYS A 258 1.62 7.19 -17.43
C LYS A 258 2.12 5.98 -18.23
N GLY A 259 3.00 5.15 -17.67
CA GLY A 259 3.66 4.07 -18.41
C GLY A 259 4.59 4.57 -19.50
N SER A 260 4.94 3.65 -20.41
CA SER A 260 5.80 3.93 -21.56
C SER A 260 5.08 4.76 -22.62
N MET A 261 5.76 5.07 -23.73
CA MET A 261 5.14 5.78 -24.85
C MET A 261 3.96 5.00 -25.44
N GLU A 262 4.04 3.66 -25.44
CA GLU A 262 3.02 2.72 -25.91
C GLU A 262 1.73 2.77 -25.06
N ALA A 263 1.85 3.05 -23.76
CA ALA A 263 0.70 3.18 -22.86
C ALA A 263 -0.29 4.27 -23.32
N ARG A 264 0.18 5.26 -24.10
CA ARG A 264 -0.67 6.26 -24.77
C ARG A 264 -1.72 5.64 -25.69
N TYR A 265 -1.42 4.48 -26.28
CA TYR A 265 -2.28 3.79 -27.25
C TYR A 265 -3.07 2.61 -26.63
N THR A 266 -2.76 2.23 -25.39
CA THR A 266 -3.42 1.13 -24.67
C THR A 266 -4.18 1.64 -23.44
N THR A 267 -3.50 1.77 -22.30
CA THR A 267 -4.09 1.99 -20.97
C THR A 267 -4.40 3.44 -20.65
N ASN A 268 -3.85 4.42 -21.37
CA ASN A 268 -4.12 5.85 -21.16
C ASN A 268 -5.28 6.42 -22.00
N LYS A 269 -6.10 5.58 -22.64
CA LYS A 269 -7.30 6.03 -23.36
C LYS A 269 -8.39 6.47 -22.37
N GLY A 270 -9.14 7.52 -22.72
CA GLY A 270 -10.21 8.06 -21.87
C GLY A 270 -11.31 7.05 -21.53
N VAL A 271 -11.51 6.04 -22.39
CA VAL A 271 -12.37 4.88 -22.17
C VAL A 271 -11.59 3.64 -22.61
N LEU A 272 -11.42 2.67 -21.71
CA LEU A 272 -10.82 1.38 -22.04
C LEU A 272 -11.90 0.41 -22.57
N PRO A 273 -11.56 -0.47 -23.54
CA PRO A 273 -12.46 -1.53 -23.96
C PRO A 273 -12.89 -2.41 -22.78
N ASN A 274 -14.17 -2.79 -22.72
CA ASN A 274 -14.70 -3.61 -21.61
C ASN A 274 -13.97 -4.95 -21.44
N ALA A 275 -13.51 -5.56 -22.55
CA ALA A 275 -12.70 -6.78 -22.50
C ALA A 275 -11.38 -6.56 -21.74
N LEU A 276 -10.70 -5.44 -21.99
CA LEU A 276 -9.47 -5.09 -21.29
C LEU A 276 -9.73 -4.82 -19.80
N VAL A 277 -10.80 -4.09 -19.47
CA VAL A 277 -11.18 -3.84 -18.06
C VAL A 277 -11.47 -5.16 -17.32
N LYS A 278 -12.16 -6.10 -17.98
CA LYS A 278 -12.41 -7.45 -17.43
C LYS A 278 -11.11 -8.21 -17.21
N GLU A 279 -10.18 -8.18 -18.15
CA GLU A 279 -8.88 -8.83 -17.98
C GLU A 279 -8.07 -8.19 -16.85
N MET A 280 -8.06 -6.87 -16.75
CA MET A 280 -7.41 -6.16 -15.63
C MET A 280 -8.03 -6.55 -14.28
N LYS A 281 -9.36 -6.70 -14.22
CA LYS A 281 -10.08 -7.16 -13.02
C LYS A 281 -9.69 -8.61 -12.66
N SER A 282 -9.64 -9.49 -13.66
CA SER A 282 -9.23 -10.89 -13.47
C SER A 282 -7.78 -11.01 -13.01
N ALA A 283 -6.86 -10.27 -13.63
CA ALA A 283 -5.45 -10.21 -13.24
C ALA A 283 -5.29 -9.70 -11.80
N PHE A 284 -5.95 -8.60 -11.45
CA PHE A 284 -5.94 -8.12 -10.07
C PHE A 284 -6.50 -9.16 -9.09
N LYS A 285 -7.61 -9.83 -9.45
CA LYS A 285 -8.23 -10.87 -8.61
C LYS A 285 -7.25 -12.02 -8.32
N ARG A 286 -6.48 -12.47 -9.32
CA ARG A 286 -5.42 -13.48 -9.16
C ARG A 286 -4.27 -13.00 -8.28
N SER A 287 -3.99 -11.70 -8.25
CA SER A 287 -2.90 -11.12 -7.45
C SER A 287 -3.28 -10.84 -5.98
N GLN A 288 -4.53 -11.06 -5.57
CA GLN A 288 -4.99 -10.69 -4.22
C GLN A 288 -4.26 -11.44 -3.10
N GLU A 289 -3.84 -12.69 -3.32
CA GLU A 289 -3.09 -13.46 -2.32
C GLU A 289 -1.75 -12.84 -1.91
N PHE A 290 -1.18 -11.96 -2.76
CA PHE A 290 0.03 -11.20 -2.44
C PHE A 290 -0.31 -9.94 -1.67
N LEU A 291 -1.50 -9.40 -1.87
CA LEU A 291 -1.92 -8.14 -1.27
C LEU A 291 -2.54 -8.38 0.11
N ASP A 292 -3.44 -9.36 0.27
CA ASP A 292 -4.11 -9.71 1.52
C ASP A 292 -3.34 -10.79 2.30
N LEU A 293 -2.05 -10.56 2.55
CA LEU A 293 -1.22 -11.52 3.30
C LEU A 293 -1.82 -11.87 4.66
N GLU A 294 -2.47 -10.92 5.32
CA GLU A 294 -3.08 -11.13 6.65
C GLU A 294 -4.33 -12.04 6.62
N MET A 295 -4.81 -12.43 5.44
CA MET A 295 -5.97 -13.28 5.27
C MET A 295 -5.63 -14.73 4.97
N LYS A 296 -4.35 -15.08 4.86
CA LYS A 296 -3.95 -16.48 4.74
C LYS A 296 -4.34 -17.19 6.02
N THR A 297 -5.30 -18.10 5.92
CA THR A 297 -5.66 -19.02 7.00
C THR A 297 -4.46 -19.93 7.30
N ASP A 298 -4.38 -20.41 8.54
CA ASP A 298 -3.34 -21.35 9.01
C ASP A 298 -3.13 -22.56 8.07
N ASP A 299 -4.15 -22.92 7.27
CA ASP A 299 -4.10 -23.99 6.26
C ASP A 299 -3.07 -23.78 5.13
N GLN A 300 -2.57 -22.55 4.89
CA GLN A 300 -1.59 -22.28 3.81
C GLN A 300 -0.12 -22.38 4.27
N LEU A 301 0.12 -22.46 5.58
CA LEU A 301 1.47 -22.66 6.11
C LEU A 301 1.96 -24.10 5.89
N GLU A 302 1.06 -25.08 5.85
CA GLU A 302 1.40 -26.49 5.56
C GLU A 302 1.79 -26.74 4.10
N ILE A 303 1.30 -25.92 3.15
CA ILE A 303 1.54 -26.15 1.71
C ILE A 303 2.88 -25.55 1.25
N GLN A 304 3.34 -24.45 1.87
CA GLN A 304 4.62 -23.82 1.47
C GLN A 304 5.86 -24.59 1.93
N ASP A 305 5.80 -25.30 3.05
CA ASP A 305 6.92 -26.16 3.49
C ASP A 305 7.11 -27.38 2.56
N HIS A 306 6.10 -27.76 1.78
CA HIS A 306 6.17 -28.86 0.81
C HIS A 306 6.76 -28.48 -0.56
N GLU A 307 6.72 -27.21 -0.98
CA GLU A 307 7.12 -26.80 -2.35
C GLU A 307 8.58 -26.31 -2.45
N THR A 308 9.27 -26.04 -1.35
CA THR A 308 10.68 -25.59 -1.35
C THR A 308 11.73 -26.71 -1.20
N GLY A 309 11.31 -27.97 -1.22
CA GLY A 309 12.16 -29.13 -0.90
C GLY A 309 12.37 -30.13 -2.04
N GLU A 310 12.69 -29.70 -3.26
CA GLU A 310 13.13 -30.64 -4.32
C GLU A 310 14.45 -30.18 -4.97
N VAL A 311 15.58 -30.47 -4.33
CA VAL A 311 16.77 -31.07 -4.98
C VAL A 311 17.54 -31.87 -3.91
N GLU A 312 18.00 -33.07 -4.30
CA GLU A 312 18.94 -33.98 -3.65
C GLU A 312 18.36 -35.20 -2.90
N THR A 313 18.56 -36.33 -3.57
CA THR A 313 18.36 -37.73 -3.22
C THR A 313 19.09 -38.15 -1.94
N THR A 314 18.41 -38.69 -0.94
CA THR A 314 18.76 -39.97 -0.27
C THR A 314 17.61 -40.47 0.63
N THR A 315 17.33 -41.77 0.55
CA THR A 315 16.29 -42.49 1.30
C THR A 315 16.60 -42.51 2.80
N ALA A 316 15.77 -41.89 3.64
CA ALA A 316 15.70 -42.14 5.08
C ALA A 316 14.26 -41.96 5.57
N HIS A 317 13.61 -43.05 5.97
CA HIS A 317 12.30 -43.01 6.62
C HIS A 317 12.45 -42.39 8.02
N GLN A 318 12.15 -41.10 8.17
CA GLN A 318 12.05 -40.45 9.48
C GLN A 318 10.67 -40.72 10.11
N ALA A 319 10.66 -41.16 11.36
CA ALA A 319 9.45 -41.29 12.17
C ALA A 319 8.85 -39.91 12.43
N ILE A 320 7.54 -39.75 12.22
CA ILE A 320 6.85 -38.51 12.55
C ILE A 320 6.54 -38.54 14.05
N GLN A 321 6.96 -37.51 14.78
CA GLN A 321 6.67 -37.36 16.21
C GLN A 321 5.69 -36.22 16.47
N ILE A 322 4.70 -36.44 17.34
CA ILE A 322 3.74 -35.42 17.77
C ILE A 322 3.58 -35.41 19.28
N ILE A 323 3.28 -34.23 19.84
CA ILE A 323 3.03 -34.05 21.27
C ILE A 323 1.54 -33.78 21.46
N THR A 324 0.87 -34.61 22.25
CA THR A 324 -0.53 -34.41 22.60
C THR A 324 -0.75 -34.57 24.10
N LYS A 325 -1.96 -34.29 24.57
CA LYS A 325 -2.34 -34.50 25.96
C LYS A 325 -2.44 -36.00 26.26
N LEU A 326 -2.09 -36.38 27.49
CA LEU A 326 -2.09 -37.77 27.94
C LEU A 326 -3.51 -38.40 27.93
N ASP A 327 -4.55 -37.58 28.07
CA ASP A 327 -5.95 -38.00 27.96
C ASP A 327 -6.36 -38.46 26.54
N GLN A 328 -5.56 -38.13 25.52
CA GLN A 328 -5.76 -38.59 24.13
C GLN A 328 -4.94 -39.86 23.81
N ALA A 329 -4.21 -40.43 24.78
CA ALA A 329 -3.25 -41.52 24.51
C ALA A 329 -3.89 -42.79 23.93
N GLU A 330 -5.03 -43.23 24.45
CA GLU A 330 -5.72 -44.42 23.95
C GLU A 330 -6.16 -44.23 22.49
N LYS A 331 -6.68 -43.03 22.16
CA LYS A 331 -7.07 -42.67 20.80
C LYS A 331 -5.87 -42.70 19.85
N MET A 332 -4.74 -42.15 20.28
CA MET A 332 -3.50 -42.14 19.52
C MET A 332 -2.97 -43.55 19.22
N ILE A 333 -2.95 -44.41 20.24
CA ILE A 333 -2.53 -45.81 20.10
C ILE A 333 -3.46 -46.57 19.15
N SER A 334 -4.78 -46.33 19.23
CA SER A 334 -5.76 -46.93 18.31
C SER A 334 -5.56 -46.52 16.85
N GLN A 335 -4.93 -45.36 16.61
CA GLN A 335 -4.60 -44.83 15.29
C GLN A 335 -3.19 -45.26 14.81
N GLY A 336 -2.55 -46.19 15.51
CA GLY A 336 -1.25 -46.74 15.14
C GLY A 336 -0.05 -45.91 15.56
N TRP A 337 -0.23 -44.93 16.45
CA TRP A 337 0.87 -44.17 17.04
C TRP A 337 1.46 -44.87 18.25
N ARG A 338 2.79 -44.87 18.38
CA ARG A 338 3.51 -45.45 19.51
C ARG A 338 3.88 -44.37 20.53
N LEU A 339 3.56 -44.58 21.79
CA LEU A 339 3.99 -43.69 22.87
C LEU A 339 5.52 -43.80 23.08
N VAL A 340 6.20 -42.66 23.03
CA VAL A 340 7.67 -42.55 23.18
C VAL A 340 8.06 -42.07 24.57
N ALA A 341 7.41 -41.02 25.07
CA ALA A 341 7.72 -40.43 26.37
C ALA A 341 6.53 -39.68 26.96
N ILE A 342 6.44 -39.63 28.29
CA ILE A 342 5.47 -38.78 29.02
C ILE A 342 6.22 -37.55 29.53
N LEU A 343 5.64 -36.37 29.30
CA LEU A 343 6.19 -35.07 29.68
C LEU A 343 5.42 -34.48 30.87
N PRO A 344 6.04 -33.58 31.66
CA PRO A 344 5.34 -32.83 32.70
C PRO A 344 4.15 -32.04 32.16
N GLY A 345 3.09 -31.92 32.97
CA GLY A 345 1.87 -31.18 32.59
C GLY A 345 0.91 -31.97 31.69
N GLU A 346 0.77 -33.28 31.93
CA GLU A 346 -0.19 -34.17 31.26
C GLU A 346 -0.03 -34.23 29.73
N LYS A 347 1.22 -34.24 29.25
CA LYS A 347 1.54 -34.35 27.82
C LYS A 347 2.31 -35.64 27.54
N ALA A 348 2.24 -36.12 26.31
CA ALA A 348 2.93 -37.31 25.85
C ALA A 348 3.40 -37.13 24.39
N VAL A 349 4.58 -37.66 24.10
CA VAL A 349 5.18 -37.71 22.76
C VAL A 349 4.84 -39.04 22.12
N PHE A 350 4.31 -39.02 20.91
CA PHE A 350 3.96 -40.20 20.12
C PHE A 350 4.72 -40.20 18.80
N GLU A 351 5.12 -41.36 18.31
CA GLU A 351 5.75 -41.55 17.00
C GLU A 351 4.93 -42.47 16.10
N ASN A 352 4.94 -42.21 14.80
CA ASN A 352 4.37 -43.11 13.80
C ASN A 352 5.30 -43.22 12.59
N PHE A 353 5.53 -44.47 12.16
CA PHE A 353 6.27 -44.82 10.96
C PHE A 353 5.20 -45.10 9.90
N GLY A 354 4.84 -44.10 9.09
CA GLY A 354 3.68 -44.12 8.19
C GLY A 354 3.41 -45.49 7.55
N PHE A 355 2.18 -45.99 7.72
CA PHE A 355 1.76 -47.32 7.27
C PHE A 355 1.88 -47.48 5.74
N ARG A 356 2.55 -48.54 5.28
CA ARG A 356 2.30 -49.16 3.97
C ARG A 356 1.03 -50.00 4.07
N GLN A 357 0.05 -49.74 3.19
CA GLN A 357 -0.92 -50.76 2.81
C GLN A 357 -0.24 -51.67 1.78
N ASP A 358 0.22 -52.83 2.21
CA ASP A 358 0.59 -53.90 1.29
C ASP A 358 -0.71 -54.60 0.86
N HIS A 359 -1.13 -54.37 -0.39
CA HIS A 359 -2.14 -55.20 -1.06
C HIS A 359 -1.49 -56.54 -1.45
N VAL A 360 -2.22 -57.62 -1.16
CA VAL A 360 -1.90 -59.03 -1.50
C VAL A 360 -1.53 -59.20 -2.97
#